data_AF-A0A532D5L5-F1
#
_entry.id   AF-A0A532D5L5-F1
#
_cell.length_a   1.000
_cell.length_b   1.000
_cell.length_c   1.000
_cell.angle_alpha   90.00
_cell.angle_beta   90.00
_cell.angle_gamma   90.00
#
_symmetry.space_group_name_H-M   'P 1'
#
loop_
_entity.id
_entity.type
_entity.pdbx_description
1 polymer ?
#
loop_
_entity_poly.entity_id
_entity_poly.type
_entity_poly.pdbx_seq_one_letter_code
_entity_poly.pdbx_strand_id
1 'polypeptide(L)' 'MPTPVGSDRIKRPIQAKAPTEDLAKISMEEGMTTLVQDGVEKVLQGHTTFKQVKAVAIK' A
#
# COMPACT_ATOMS: atom_id res chain seq x y z
N MET A 1 8.25 -8.58 7.89
CA MET A 1 9.40 -8.12 7.05
C MET A 1 8.80 -7.32 5.91
N PRO A 2 9.30 -6.11 5.59
CA PRO A 2 8.86 -5.40 4.39
C PRO A 2 9.31 -6.21 3.16
N THR A 3 8.41 -6.45 2.22
CA THR A 3 8.71 -7.22 1.02
C THR A 3 9.59 -6.45 0.04
N PRO A 4 10.35 -7.14 -0.84
CA PRO A 4 11.27 -6.49 -1.75
C PRO A 4 10.53 -5.55 -2.71
N VAL A 5 10.93 -4.28 -2.74
CA VAL A 5 10.45 -3.30 -3.71
C VAL A 5 10.90 -3.74 -5.11
N GLY A 6 9.96 -4.19 -5.95
CA GLY A 6 10.22 -4.59 -7.34
C GLY A 6 10.37 -6.09 -7.58
N SER A 7 9.50 -6.91 -6.98
CA SER A 7 9.35 -8.33 -7.33
C SER A 7 8.98 -8.53 -8.82
N ASP A 8 9.39 -9.65 -9.40
CA ASP A 8 9.04 -9.99 -10.79
C ASP A 8 7.53 -10.18 -11.00
N ARG A 9 6.77 -10.45 -9.93
CA ARG A 9 5.30 -10.56 -10.00
C ARG A 9 4.63 -9.22 -10.28
N ILE A 10 5.21 -8.09 -9.89
CA ILE A 10 4.67 -6.76 -10.21
C ILE A 10 5.25 -6.17 -11.49
N LYS A 11 6.50 -6.49 -11.83
CA LYS A 11 7.15 -6.00 -13.05
C LYS A 11 6.45 -6.46 -14.33
N ARG A 12 6.00 -7.72 -14.39
CA ARG A 12 5.28 -8.27 -15.56
C ARG A 12 3.97 -7.53 -15.88
N PRO A 13 3.03 -7.38 -14.93
CA PRO A 13 1.79 -6.63 -15.18
C PRO A 13 2.03 -5.13 -15.42
N ILE A 14 3.07 -4.52 -14.85
CA ILE A 14 3.47 -3.14 -15.19
C ILE A 14 3.87 -3.04 -16.67
N GLN A 15 4.73 -3.95 -17.15
CA GLN A 15 5.14 -3.97 -18.57
C GLN A 15 3.96 -4.26 -19.51
N ALA A 16 3.00 -5.07 -19.06
CA ALA A 16 1.77 -5.36 -19.79
C ALA A 16 0.71 -4.23 -19.72
N LYS A 17 0.99 -3.11 -19.04
CA LYS A 17 0.03 -2.02 -18.76
C LYS A 17 -1.30 -2.54 -18.18
N ALA A 18 -1.20 -3.48 -17.24
CA ALA A 18 -2.36 -4.02 -16.56
C ALA A 18 -3.13 -2.89 -15.82
N PRO A 19 -4.45 -3.06 -15.63
CA PRO A 19 -5.26 -2.12 -14.86
C PRO A 19 -4.67 -1.89 -13.46
N THR A 20 -4.78 -0.65 -12.99
CA THR A 20 -4.29 -0.24 -11.66
C THR A 20 -4.90 -1.10 -10.53
N GLU A 21 -6.13 -1.58 -10.71
CA GLU A 21 -6.80 -2.49 -9.76
C GLU A 21 -6.08 -3.83 -9.62
N ASP A 22 -5.59 -4.40 -10.73
CA ASP A 22 -4.88 -5.67 -10.72
C ASP A 22 -3.48 -5.49 -10.12
N LEU A 23 -2.81 -4.37 -10.40
CA LEU A 23 -1.55 -4.01 -9.76
C LEU A 23 -1.70 -3.84 -8.24
N ALA A 24 -2.81 -3.23 -7.79
CA ALA A 24 -3.09 -3.06 -6.37
C ALA A 24 -3.35 -4.40 -5.67
N LYS A 25 -4.10 -5.32 -6.29
CA LYS A 25 -4.32 -6.68 -5.76
C LYS A 25 -3.00 -7.44 -5.61
N ILE A 26 -2.16 -7.45 -6.65
CA ILE A 26 -0.86 -8.11 -6.63
C ILE A 26 0.04 -7.51 -5.55
N SER A 27 0.04 -6.18 -5.40
CA SER A 27 0.80 -5.50 -4.35
C SER A 27 0.37 -5.91 -2.94
N MET A 28 -0.95 -6.01 -2.70
CA MET A 28 -1.49 -6.46 -1.41
C MET A 28 -1.14 -7.93 -1.11
N GLU A 29 -1.18 -8.81 -2.11
CA GLU A 29 -0.75 -10.20 -1.98
C GLU A 29 0.75 -10.33 -1.68
N GLU A 30 1.56 -9.43 -2.23
CA GLU A 30 2.98 -9.35 -1.93
C GLU A 30 3.27 -8.66 -0.58
N GLY A 31 2.27 -8.46 0.28
CA GLY A 31 2.48 -7.92 1.62
C GLY A 31 2.84 -6.44 1.64
N MET A 32 2.50 -5.69 0.59
CA MET A 32 2.62 -4.24 0.59
C MET A 32 1.57 -3.63 1.50
N THR A 33 2.01 -2.87 2.50
CA THR A 33 1.12 -2.12 3.39
C THR A 33 0.62 -0.86 2.68
N THR A 34 -0.69 -0.64 2.68
CA THR A 34 -1.28 0.59 2.15
C THR A 34 -1.03 1.78 3.09
N LEU A 35 -1.06 3.00 2.54
CA LEU A 35 -0.88 4.23 3.32
C LEU A 35 -1.91 4.36 4.46
N VAL A 36 -3.14 3.88 4.25
CA VAL A 36 -4.19 3.84 5.28
C VAL A 36 -3.82 2.85 6.39
N GLN A 37 -3.36 1.65 6.04
CA GLN A 37 -2.99 0.62 7.02
C GLN A 37 -1.82 1.08 7.89
N ASP A 38 -0.77 1.66 7.30
CA ASP A 38 0.35 2.25 8.02
C ASP A 38 -0.10 3.41 8.92
N GLY A 39 -0.99 4.27 8.42
CA GLY A 39 -1.57 5.34 9.21
C GLY A 39 -2.37 4.83 10.43
N VAL A 40 -3.17 3.78 10.27
CA VAL A 40 -3.90 3.16 11.37
C VAL A 40 -2.96 2.58 12.43
N GLU A 41 -1.87 1.93 12.02
CA GLU A 41 -0.85 1.43 12.94
C GLU A 41 -0.23 2.57 13.76
N LYS A 42 0.08 3.70 13.12
CA LYS A 42 0.60 4.90 13.78
C LYS A 42 -0.41 5.56 14.73
N VAL A 43 -1.72 5.46 14.45
CA VAL A 43 -2.77 5.91 15.38
C VAL A 43 -2.78 5.04 16.63
N LEU A 44 -2.70 3.72 16.46
CA LEU A 44 -2.67 2.79 17.59
C LEU A 44 -1.42 2.95 18.47
N GLN A 45 -0.30 3.35 17.87
CA GLN A 45 0.95 3.70 18.57
C GLN A 45 0.93 5.10 19.21
N GLY A 46 -0.13 5.90 18.99
CA GLY A 46 -0.25 7.26 19.52
C GLY A 46 0.58 8.32 18.80
N HIS A 47 1.14 8.00 17.62
CA HIS A 47 1.96 8.95 16.84
C HIS A 47 1.13 9.93 16.00
N THR A 48 -0.11 9.56 15.63
CA THR A 48 -1.00 10.41 14.84
C THR A 48 -2.47 10.16 15.22
N THR A 49 -3.39 10.91 14.60
CA THR A 49 -4.83 10.76 14.82
C THR A 49 -5.51 10.27 13.55
N PHE A 50 -6.63 9.55 13.73
CA PHE A 50 -7.40 9.02 12.60
C PHE A 50 -7.88 10.11 11.62
N LYS A 51 -8.11 11.34 12.12
CA LYS A 51 -8.43 12.51 11.28
C LYS A 51 -7.28 12.86 10.32
N GLN A 52 -6.03 12.87 10.81
CA GLN A 52 -4.86 13.17 9.98
C GLN A 52 -4.61 12.05 8.95
N VAL A 53 -4.73 10.79 9.36
CA VAL A 53 -4.59 9.64 8.44
C VAL A 53 -5.59 9.74 7.30
N LYS A 54 -6.87 10.00 7.60
CA LYS A 54 -7.89 10.18 6.56
C LYS A 54 -7.60 11.35 5.63
N ALA A 55 -7.12 12.48 6.15
CA ALA A 55 -6.82 13.67 5.35
C ALA A 55 -5.64 13.47 4.38
N VAL A 56 -4.70 12.58 4.70
CA VAL A 56 -3.51 12.32 3.88
C VAL A 56 -3.69 11.14 2.95
N ALA A 57 -4.40 10.09 3.40
CA ALA A 57 -4.56 8.86 2.63
C ALA A 57 -5.75 8.88 1.67
N ILE A 58 -6.70 9.80 1.85
CA ILE A 58 -7.86 10.01 0.98
C ILE A 58 -7.76 11.42 0.42
N LYS A 59 -7.02 11.60 -0.67
CA LYS A 59 -7.00 12.84 -1.45
C LYS A 59 -7.30 12.54 -2.90
#